data_AF-A0AAX3KNX2-F1
#
_entry.id   AF-A0AAX3KNX2-F1
#
_cell.length_a   1.000
_cell.length_b   1.000
_cell.length_c   1.000
_cell.angle_alpha   90.00
_cell.angle_beta   90.00
_cell.angle_gamma   90.00
#
_symmetry.space_group_name_H-M   'P 1'
#
loop_
_entity.id
_entity.type
_entity.pdbx_description
1 polymer ?
#
loop_
_entity_poly.entity_id
_entity_poly.type
_entity_poly.pdbx_seq_one_letter_code
_entity_poly.pdbx_strand_id
1 'polypeptide(L)'
;MERVAYQNLRFEIEAQISCALDDPSVDKEACINSLMRTFLSALASQEIKRQQSKKDFLTFRRNPNVVVPGWAYHKPGTTPQFPYSR
;
A
#
# COMPACT_ATOMS: atom_id res chain seq x y z
N MET A 1 -6.30 -0.34 1.02
CA MET A 1 -6.15 0.65 -0.06
C MET A 1 -5.91 2.02 0.56
N GLU A 2 -4.98 2.81 0.04
CA GLU A 2 -4.79 4.20 0.48
C GLU A 2 -6.06 5.01 0.18
N ARG A 3 -6.46 5.91 1.08
CA ARG A 3 -7.73 6.66 0.97
C ARG A 3 -7.84 7.43 -0.35
N VAL A 4 -6.77 8.08 -0.77
CA VAL A 4 -6.72 8.84 -2.03
C VAL A 4 -6.86 7.93 -3.23
N ALA A 5 -6.15 6.80 -3.25
CA ALA A 5 -6.24 5.82 -4.33
C ALA A 5 -7.66 5.23 -4.49
N TYR A 6 -8.34 4.98 -3.36
CA TYR A 6 -9.73 4.55 -3.37
C TYR A 6 -10.67 5.61 -3.94
N GLN A 7 -10.51 6.87 -3.52
CA GLN A 7 -11.33 7.97 -4.01
C GLN A 7 -11.15 8.21 -5.51
N ASN A 8 -9.91 8.13 -6.00
CA ASN A 8 -9.62 8.26 -7.42
C ASN A 8 -10.26 7.13 -8.24
N LEU A 9 -10.10 5.87 -7.79
CA LEU A 9 -10.73 4.72 -8.44
C LEU A 9 -12.25 4.86 -8.49
N ARG A 10 -12.86 5.25 -7.36
CA ARG A 10 -14.30 5.49 -7.27
C ARG A 10 -14.77 6.54 -8.28
N PHE A 11 -14.08 7.68 -8.33
CA PHE A 11 -14.44 8.78 -9.25
C PHE A 11 -14.33 8.35 -10.71
N GLU A 12 -13.28 7.60 -11.07
CA GLU A 12 -13.10 7.06 -12.41
C GLU A 12 -14.23 6.09 -12.82
N ILE A 13 -14.64 5.21 -11.91
CA ILE A 13 -15.76 4.29 -12.14
C ILE A 13 -17.08 5.06 -12.27
N GLU A 14 -17.34 6.02 -11.37
CA GLU A 14 -18.54 6.85 -11.41
C GLU A 14 -18.64 7.62 -12.74
N ALA A 15 -17.51 8.16 -13.24
CA ALA A 15 -17.45 8.83 -14.54
C ALA A 15 -17.75 7.88 -15.70
N GLN A 16 -17.15 6.68 -15.72
CA GLN A 16 -17.42 5.69 -16.78
C GLN A 16 -18.90 5.25 -16.77
N ILE A 17 -19.49 5.04 -15.59
CA ILE A 17 -20.91 4.69 -15.46
C ILE A 17 -21.81 5.83 -15.94
N SER A 18 -21.53 7.08 -15.55
CA SER A 18 -22.31 8.24 -16.00
C SER A 18 -22.30 8.35 -17.52
N CYS A 19 -21.11 8.29 -18.14
CA CYS A 19 -20.99 8.33 -19.60
C CYS A 19 -21.78 7.21 -20.30
N ALA A 20 -21.80 6.01 -19.72
CA ALA A 20 -22.53 4.88 -20.29
C ALA A 20 -24.06 4.96 -20.10
N LEU A 21 -24.53 5.67 -19.08
CA LEU A 21 -25.96 5.90 -18.85
C LEU A 21 -26.52 7.01 -19.75
N ASP A 22 -25.71 8.02 -20.06
CA ASP A 22 -26.12 9.20 -20.81
C ASP A 22 -26.11 8.98 -22.34
N ASP A 23 -25.43 7.92 -22.83
CA ASP A 23 -25.29 7.64 -24.25
C ASP A 23 -25.97 6.31 -24.68
N PRO A 24 -27.08 6.37 -25.43
CA PRO A 24 -27.81 5.18 -25.89
C PRO A 24 -27.04 4.34 -26.94
N SER A 25 -25.94 4.86 -27.49
CA SER A 25 -25.10 4.18 -28.47
C SER A 25 -23.94 3.40 -27.84
N VAL A 26 -23.75 3.50 -26.51
CA VAL A 26 -22.65 2.82 -25.82
C VAL A 26 -22.85 1.31 -25.83
N ASP A 27 -21.82 0.63 -26.34
CA ASP A 27 -21.70 -0.82 -26.22
C ASP A 27 -21.50 -1.22 -24.75
N LYS A 28 -22.53 -1.85 -24.19
CA LYS A 28 -22.58 -2.29 -22.80
C LYS A 28 -21.48 -3.31 -22.49
N GLU A 29 -21.15 -4.20 -23.44
CA GLU A 29 -20.11 -5.20 -23.23
C GLU A 29 -18.73 -4.55 -23.17
N ALA A 30 -18.46 -3.61 -24.07
CA ALA A 30 -17.22 -2.83 -24.04
C ALA A 30 -17.08 -2.02 -22.74
N CYS A 31 -18.17 -1.40 -22.27
CA CYS A 31 -18.19 -0.65 -21.01
C CYS A 31 -17.89 -1.55 -19.80
N ILE A 32 -18.54 -2.72 -19.69
CA ILE A 32 -18.30 -3.66 -18.59
C ILE A 32 -16.85 -4.16 -18.63
N ASN A 33 -16.32 -4.47 -19.82
CA ASN A 33 -14.93 -4.88 -19.98
C ASN A 33 -13.95 -3.79 -19.55
N SER A 34 -14.23 -2.52 -19.88
CA SER A 34 -13.44 -1.36 -19.42
C SER A 34 -13.43 -1.24 -17.89
N LEU A 35 -14.61 -1.31 -17.27
CA LEU A 35 -14.75 -1.27 -15.81
C LEU A 35 -13.96 -2.40 -15.13
N MET A 36 -14.10 -3.62 -15.62
CA MET A 36 -13.39 -4.78 -15.09
C MET A 36 -11.88 -4.64 -15.22
N ARG A 37 -11.37 -4.13 -16.36
CA ARG A 37 -9.93 -3.85 -16.53
C ARG A 37 -9.44 -2.80 -15.52
N THR A 38 -10.21 -1.74 -15.32
CA THR A 38 -9.90 -0.68 -14.36
C THR A 38 -9.79 -1.25 -12.94
N PHE A 39 -10.79 -2.01 -12.50
CA PHE A 39 -10.80 -2.69 -11.20
C PHE A 39 -9.64 -3.66 -11.02
N LEU A 40 -9.39 -4.54 -11.99
CA LEU A 40 -8.31 -5.53 -11.92
C LEU A 40 -6.95 -4.85 -11.85
N SER A 41 -6.74 -3.75 -12.59
CA SER A 41 -5.48 -3.00 -12.52
C SER A 41 -5.24 -2.38 -11.13
N ALA A 42 -6.29 -1.87 -10.50
CA ALA A 42 -6.20 -1.27 -9.18
C ALA A 42 -5.92 -2.33 -8.10
N LEU A 43 -6.57 -3.49 -8.20
CA LEU A 43 -6.32 -4.63 -7.31
C LEU A 43 -4.89 -5.16 -7.46
N ALA A 44 -4.42 -5.34 -8.69
CA ALA A 44 -3.06 -5.77 -8.98
C ALA A 44 -2.03 -4.79 -8.38
N SER A 45 -2.24 -3.48 -8.58
CA SER A 45 -1.39 -2.44 -8.02
C SER A 45 -1.35 -2.46 -6.50
N GLN A 46 -2.50 -2.72 -5.85
CA GLN A 46 -2.58 -2.84 -4.40
C GLN A 46 -1.83 -4.08 -3.90
N GLU A 47 -1.96 -5.22 -4.57
CA GLU A 47 -1.28 -6.45 -4.17
C GLU A 47 0.24 -6.33 -4.34
N ILE A 48 0.71 -5.69 -5.41
CA ILE A 48 2.14 -5.37 -5.58
C ILE A 48 2.65 -4.52 -4.41
N LYS A 49 1.93 -3.46 -4.04
CA LYS A 49 2.30 -2.61 -2.89
C LYS A 49 2.36 -3.40 -1.59
N ARG A 50 1.43 -4.33 -1.37
CA ARG A 50 1.38 -5.21 -0.19
C ARG A 50 2.55 -6.18 -0.17
N GLN A 51 2.90 -6.76 -1.30
CA GLN A 51 4.05 -7.67 -1.42
C GLN A 51 5.36 -6.92 -1.19
N GLN A 52 5.48 -5.71 -1.73
CA GLN A 52 6.63 -4.84 -1.51
C GLN A 52 6.77 -4.49 -0.03
N SER A 53 5.70 -4.05 0.64
CA SER A 53 5.75 -3.75 2.08
C SER A 53 6.12 -4.96 2.92
N LYS A 54 5.63 -6.16 2.54
CA LYS A 54 6.01 -7.42 3.19
C LYS A 54 7.50 -7.71 3.00
N LYS A 55 8.02 -7.52 1.79
CA LYS A 55 9.44 -7.69 1.50
C LYS A 55 10.27 -6.71 2.32
N ASP A 56 9.93 -5.42 2.30
CA ASP A 56 10.64 -4.38 3.04
C ASP A 56 10.68 -4.68 4.54
N PHE A 57 9.59 -5.20 5.10
CA PHE A 57 9.53 -5.66 6.49
C PHE A 57 10.45 -6.86 6.74
N LEU A 58 10.41 -7.89 5.90
CA LEU A 58 11.25 -9.10 6.04
C LEU A 58 12.74 -8.82 5.83
N THR A 59 13.06 -7.89 4.93
CA THR A 59 14.44 -7.49 4.62
C THR A 59 14.88 -6.25 5.38
N PHE A 60 14.10 -5.80 6.37
CA PHE A 60 14.44 -4.64 7.18
C PHE A 60 15.78 -4.87 7.87
N ARG A 61 16.80 -4.14 7.42
CA ARG A 61 18.10 -4.07 8.07
C ARG A 61 18.24 -2.69 8.70
N ARG A 62 18.70 -2.64 9.94
CA ARG A 62 19.11 -1.39 10.58
C ARG A 62 20.22 -0.76 9.72
N ASN A 63 20.08 0.52 9.39
CA ASN A 63 21.12 1.24 8.66
C ASN A 63 22.42 1.22 9.49
N PRO A 64 23.52 0.66 8.98
CA PRO A 64 24.76 0.54 9.73
C PRO A 64 25.39 1.89 10.07
N ASN A 65 25.02 2.95 9.34
CA ASN A 65 25.55 4.30 9.51
C ASN A 65 24.67 5.18 10.42
N VAL A 66 23.54 4.67 10.93
CA VAL A 66 22.72 5.40 11.88
C VAL A 66 23.42 5.39 13.24
N VAL A 67 23.76 6.58 13.73
CA VAL A 67 24.21 6.76 15.12
C VAL A 67 23.07 6.33 16.03
N VAL A 68 23.28 5.21 16.72
CA VAL A 68 22.31 4.67 17.67
C VAL A 68 22.16 5.69 18.80
N PRO A 69 20.94 6.10 19.18
CA PRO A 69 20.78 7.02 20.29
C PRO A 69 21.37 6.41 21.57
N GLY A 70 21.92 7.24 22.46
CA GLY A 70 22.76 6.79 23.58
C GLY A 70 22.09 5.78 24.54
N TRP A 71 20.75 5.74 24.58
CA TRP A 71 19.97 4.77 25.35
C TRP A 71 19.93 3.36 24.72
N ALA A 72 20.27 3.23 23.43
CA ALA A 72 20.27 1.96 22.68
C ALA A 72 21.69 1.45 22.35
N TYR A 73 22.74 2.19 22.73
CA TYR A 73 24.12 1.70 22.64
C TYR A 73 24.39 0.73 23.80
N HIS A 74 24.79 -0.50 23.48
CA HIS A 74 25.26 -1.48 24.46
C HIS A 74 26.70 -1.85 24.13
N LYS A 75 27.61 -1.72 25.10
CA LYS A 75 28.99 -2.18 24.95
C LYS A 75 28.98 -3.71 24.71
N PRO A 76 29.71 -4.22 23.70
CA PRO A 76 29.81 -5.66 23.46
C PRO A 76 30.24 -6.41 24.73
N GLY A 77 29.52 -7.47 25.09
CA GLY A 77 29.80 -8.26 26.30
C GLY A 77 29.06 -7.83 27.58
N THR A 78 28.20 -6.82 27.51
CA THR A 78 27.36 -6.41 28.65
C THR A 78 25.95 -6.97 28.48
N THR A 79 25.52 -7.86 29.37
CA THR A 79 24.12 -8.30 29.42
C THR A 79 23.22 -7.11 29.78
N PRO A 80 22.03 -7.00 29.17
CA PRO A 80 21.10 -5.92 29.50
C PRO A 80 20.65 -6.07 30.97
N GLN A 81 21.13 -5.18 31.83
CA GLN A 81 20.61 -5.04 33.19
C GLN A 81 19.27 -4.30 33.11
N PHE A 82 18.18 -5.05 33.25
CA PHE A 82 16.89 -4.44 33.50
C PHE A 82 16.93 -3.77 34.89
N PRO A 83 16.48 -2.51 35.01
CA PRO A 83 16.36 -1.89 36.32
C PRO A 83 15.24 -2.62 37.08
N TYR A 84 15.61 -3.45 38.06
CA TYR A 84 14.66 -3.92 39.05
C TYR A 84 14.28 -2.73 39.93
N SER A 85 13.08 -2.18 39.73
CA SER A 85 12.47 -1.25 40.67
C SER A 85 12.13 -2.01 41.97
N ARG A 86 12.79 -1.62 43.07
CA ARG A 86 12.37 -1.95 44.44
C ARG A 86 11.39 -0.92 44.95
#